data_AF-A0AA41R6B2-F1
#
_entry.id   AF-A0AA41R6B2-F1
#
_cell.length_a   1.000
_cell.length_b   1.000
_cell.length_c   1.000
_cell.angle_alpha   90.00
_cell.angle_beta   90.00
_cell.angle_gamma   90.00
#
_symmetry.space_group_name_H-M   'P 1'
#
loop_
_entity.id
_entity.type
_entity.pdbx_description
1 polymer ?
#
loop_
_entity_poly.entity_id
_entity_poly.type
_entity_poly.pdbx_seq_one_letter_code
_entity_poly.pdbx_strand_id
1 'polypeptide(L)'
;MTADQSPAGPPGADDAGSGETSPPISIQVVRSRPVQLTPPLDYPSRLQPGDELTIPLFDGEVCRATIRRVAADVRSSVTVTADVRQPSPGTLVAATTDGRSLIQIDLPGEDRRYRIVFDEGIAGYRLDELAVEVLPGGPADPLIPPASDP
;
A
#
# COMPACT_ATOMS: atom_id res chain seq x y z
N MET A 1 -40.35 50.05 30.19
CA MET A 1 -40.25 48.90 29.29
C MET A 1 -39.45 49.31 28.07
N THR A 2 -38.15 49.03 28.07
CA THR A 2 -37.28 49.06 26.88
C THR A 2 -36.20 48.00 27.16
N ALA A 3 -36.21 46.90 26.41
CA ALA A 3 -35.22 45.84 26.54
C ALA A 3 -34.07 46.08 25.57
N ASP A 4 -32.89 46.10 26.15
CA ASP A 4 -31.56 46.31 25.59
C ASP A 4 -31.10 45.09 24.78
N GLN A 5 -30.53 45.32 23.59
CA GLN A 5 -29.94 44.30 22.74
C GLN A 5 -28.43 44.20 23.05
N SER A 6 -27.96 43.00 23.34
CA SER A 6 -26.53 42.63 23.28
C SER A 6 -26.38 41.32 22.49
N PRO A 7 -25.61 41.28 21.39
CA PRO A 7 -25.33 40.05 20.68
C PRO A 7 -24.25 39.23 21.38
N ALA A 8 -24.53 37.94 21.56
CA ALA A 8 -23.59 36.93 22.04
C ALA A 8 -22.41 36.76 21.06
N GLY A 9 -21.19 36.72 21.60
CA GLY A 9 -19.95 36.54 20.85
C GLY A 9 -19.80 35.14 20.21
N PRO A 10 -18.87 34.98 19.26
CA PRO A 10 -18.60 33.69 18.65
C PRO A 10 -17.90 32.73 19.64
N PRO A 11 -18.24 31.44 19.67
CA PRO A 11 -17.48 30.43 20.41
C PRO A 11 -16.14 30.14 19.70
N GLY A 12 -15.13 29.87 20.53
CA GLY A 12 -13.71 29.80 20.18
C GLY A 12 -13.33 28.79 19.11
N ALA A 13 -12.33 29.18 18.33
CA ALA A 13 -11.55 28.33 17.45
C ALA A 13 -10.27 27.92 18.20
N ASP A 14 -10.38 26.91 19.06
CA ASP A 14 -9.24 26.19 19.61
C ASP A 14 -9.35 24.72 19.18
N ASP A 15 -8.97 24.45 17.93
CA ASP A 15 -8.60 23.10 17.50
C ASP A 15 -7.38 23.24 16.57
N ALA A 16 -6.24 23.56 17.17
CA ALA A 16 -4.95 23.35 16.54
C ALA A 16 -4.70 21.84 16.53
N GLY A 17 -5.32 21.17 15.55
CA GLY A 17 -5.07 19.78 15.24
C GLY A 17 -3.57 19.56 15.11
N SER A 18 -3.02 18.82 16.06
CA SER A 18 -1.63 18.38 16.03
C SER A 18 -1.46 17.58 14.74
N GLY A 19 -0.66 18.10 13.80
CA GLY A 19 -0.21 17.34 12.66
C GLY A 19 0.62 16.18 13.16
N GLU A 20 -0.01 15.02 13.38
CA GLU A 20 0.65 13.73 13.47
C GLU A 20 1.37 13.52 12.13
N THR A 21 2.58 14.07 12.06
CA THR A 21 3.51 13.78 10.97
C THR A 21 3.93 12.35 11.22
N SER A 22 3.23 11.42 10.59
CA SER A 22 3.60 10.00 10.64
C SER A 22 5.08 9.91 10.28
N PRO A 23 5.90 9.21 11.08
CA PRO A 23 7.34 9.14 10.84
C PRO A 23 7.59 8.60 9.43
N PRO A 24 8.66 9.08 8.75
CA PRO A 24 8.99 8.58 7.43
C PRO A 24 9.22 7.07 7.50
N ILE A 25 8.59 6.32 6.60
CA ILE A 25 8.72 4.87 6.52
C ILE A 25 9.72 4.55 5.40
N SER A 26 10.74 3.77 5.72
CA SER A 26 11.66 3.19 4.73
C SER A 26 11.21 1.76 4.40
N ILE A 27 11.26 1.40 3.12
CA ILE A 27 10.94 0.05 2.64
C ILE A 27 12.23 -0.55 2.08
N GLN A 28 12.72 -1.63 2.69
CA GLN A 28 13.93 -2.32 2.24
C GLN A 28 13.59 -3.74 1.76
N VAL A 29 14.24 -4.17 0.66
CA VAL A 29 14.13 -5.56 0.19
C VAL A 29 15.05 -6.43 1.03
N VAL A 30 14.48 -7.37 1.78
CA VAL A 30 15.21 -8.28 2.67
C VAL A 30 15.77 -9.47 1.88
N ARG A 31 14.96 -10.03 1.00
CA ARG A 31 15.32 -11.16 0.14
C ARG A 31 14.51 -11.16 -1.13
N SER A 32 15.09 -11.73 -2.20
CA SER A 32 14.46 -11.85 -3.51
C SER A 32 14.63 -13.25 -4.08
N ARG A 33 13.64 -13.74 -4.83
CA ARG A 33 13.74 -14.98 -5.60
C ARG A 33 12.83 -14.98 -6.83
N PRO A 34 13.15 -15.73 -7.89
CA PRO A 34 12.18 -16.00 -8.95
C PRO A 34 10.96 -16.75 -8.39
N VAL A 35 9.78 -16.43 -8.90
CA VAL A 35 8.51 -17.03 -8.48
C VAL A 35 7.65 -17.33 -9.69
N GLN A 36 6.84 -18.39 -9.59
CA GLN A 36 5.83 -18.70 -10.60
C GLN A 36 4.44 -18.48 -10.01
N LEU A 37 3.61 -17.74 -10.73
CA LEU A 37 2.24 -17.41 -10.34
C LEU A 37 1.28 -18.41 -10.95
N THR A 38 0.30 -18.86 -10.17
CA THR A 38 -0.75 -19.76 -10.64
C THR A 38 -2.12 -19.20 -10.25
N PRO A 39 -2.98 -18.80 -11.21
CA PRO A 39 -2.69 -18.61 -12.64
C PRO A 39 -1.66 -17.50 -12.94
N PRO A 40 -1.03 -17.52 -14.12
CA PRO A 40 -0.16 -16.43 -14.58
C PRO A 40 -0.97 -15.14 -14.79
N LEU A 41 -0.41 -14.00 -14.35
CA LEU A 41 -1.05 -12.67 -14.45
C LEU A 41 -0.76 -11.95 -15.77
N ASP A 42 -0.07 -12.59 -16.71
CA ASP A 42 0.34 -11.99 -17.99
C ASP A 42 -0.88 -11.58 -18.85
N TYR A 43 -2.04 -12.19 -18.58
CA TYR A 43 -3.30 -11.90 -19.25
C TYR A 43 -4.40 -11.65 -18.21
N PRO A 44 -4.45 -10.44 -17.61
CA PRO A 44 -5.38 -10.13 -16.55
C PRO A 44 -6.86 -10.17 -17.00
N SER A 45 -7.12 -10.11 -18.30
CA SER A 45 -8.45 -10.33 -18.92
C SER A 45 -8.99 -11.75 -18.74
N ARG A 46 -8.17 -12.71 -18.30
CA ARG A 46 -8.61 -14.07 -17.96
C ARG A 46 -9.00 -14.24 -16.50
N LEU A 47 -8.72 -13.26 -15.66
CA LEU A 47 -9.00 -13.32 -14.23
C LEU A 47 -10.41 -12.83 -13.97
N GLN A 48 -11.14 -13.55 -13.12
CA GLN A 48 -12.49 -13.22 -12.72
C GLN A 48 -12.60 -13.10 -11.20
N PRO A 49 -13.50 -12.24 -10.69
CA PRO A 49 -13.89 -12.29 -9.28
C PRO A 49 -14.33 -13.69 -8.88
N GLY A 50 -13.75 -14.23 -7.80
CA GLY A 50 -13.93 -15.59 -7.32
C GLY A 50 -12.76 -16.53 -7.63
N ASP A 51 -11.88 -16.18 -8.57
CA ASP A 51 -10.70 -17.00 -8.88
C ASP A 51 -9.72 -17.04 -7.71
N GLU A 52 -9.02 -18.17 -7.55
CA GLU A 52 -7.98 -18.36 -6.54
C GLU A 52 -6.59 -18.18 -7.14
N LEU A 53 -5.85 -17.21 -6.61
CA LEU A 53 -4.43 -16.99 -6.88
C LEU A 53 -3.60 -17.72 -5.84
N THR A 54 -2.72 -18.60 -6.32
CA THR A 54 -1.75 -19.32 -5.51
C THR A 54 -0.35 -18.77 -5.78
N ILE A 55 0.31 -18.30 -4.73
CA ILE A 55 1.61 -17.65 -4.80
C ILE A 55 2.53 -18.30 -3.77
N PRO A 56 3.59 -19.01 -4.19
CA PRO A 56 4.55 -19.55 -3.25
C PRO A 56 5.36 -18.40 -2.63
N LEU A 57 5.23 -18.24 -1.32
CA LEU A 57 6.02 -17.33 -0.50
C LEU A 57 7.31 -18.00 -0.01
N PHE A 58 8.14 -17.23 0.68
CA PHE A 58 9.38 -17.76 1.25
C PHE A 58 9.12 -18.85 2.29
N ASP A 59 10.17 -19.59 2.65
CA ASP A 59 10.13 -20.65 3.67
C ASP A 59 9.14 -21.80 3.38
N GLY A 60 8.72 -21.94 2.12
CA GLY A 60 7.79 -22.98 1.68
C GLY A 60 6.31 -22.64 1.93
N GLU A 61 6.03 -21.43 2.41
CA GLU A 61 4.67 -20.95 2.62
C GLU A 61 3.95 -20.72 1.29
N VAL A 62 2.63 -20.86 1.30
CA VAL A 62 1.80 -20.65 0.11
C VAL A 62 0.74 -19.62 0.45
N CYS A 63 0.80 -18.49 -0.25
CA CYS A 63 -0.22 -17.47 -0.22
C CYS A 63 -1.38 -17.88 -1.11
N ARG A 64 -2.58 -17.89 -0.54
CA ARG A 64 -3.83 -18.13 -1.29
C ARG A 64 -4.69 -16.89 -1.19
N ALA A 65 -4.97 -16.28 -2.32
CA ALA A 65 -5.78 -15.08 -2.41
C ALA A 65 -7.00 -15.33 -3.32
N THR A 66 -8.18 -14.92 -2.88
CA THR A 66 -9.39 -14.97 -3.71
C THR A 66 -9.60 -13.62 -4.36
N ILE A 67 -9.67 -13.58 -5.69
CA ILE A 67 -9.90 -12.34 -6.43
C ILE A 67 -11.27 -11.78 -6.06
N ARG A 68 -11.28 -10.57 -5.52
CA ARG A 68 -12.50 -9.86 -5.14
C ARG A 68 -12.97 -8.94 -6.26
N ARG A 69 -12.03 -8.32 -6.96
CA ARG A 69 -12.33 -7.32 -8.00
C ARG A 69 -11.26 -7.33 -9.08
N VAL A 70 -11.71 -7.20 -10.32
CA VAL A 70 -10.87 -6.90 -11.48
C VAL A 70 -11.40 -5.62 -12.08
N ALA A 71 -10.54 -4.61 -12.25
CA ALA A 71 -10.88 -3.33 -12.84
C ALA A 71 -9.89 -3.03 -13.97
N ALA A 72 -10.40 -2.73 -15.16
CA ALA A 72 -9.59 -2.29 -16.29
C ALA A 72 -9.83 -0.79 -16.55
N ASP A 73 -8.74 -0.07 -16.83
CA ASP A 73 -8.75 1.33 -17.26
C ASP A 73 -8.70 1.44 -18.79
N VAL A 74 -9.09 2.60 -19.33
CA VAL A 74 -9.05 2.96 -20.76
C VAL A 74 -7.63 2.92 -21.35
N ARG A 75 -6.59 2.92 -20.52
CA ARG A 75 -5.18 2.79 -20.91
C ARG A 75 -4.68 1.34 -20.93
N SER A 76 -5.57 0.35 -20.96
CA SER A 76 -5.22 -1.07 -20.92
C SER A 76 -4.47 -1.49 -19.65
N SER A 77 -4.54 -0.68 -18.58
CA SER A 77 -4.06 -1.07 -17.26
C SER A 77 -5.15 -1.86 -16.55
N VAL A 78 -4.79 -2.98 -15.95
CA VAL A 78 -5.72 -3.81 -15.17
C VAL A 78 -5.25 -3.88 -13.72
N THR A 79 -6.14 -3.51 -12.81
CA THR A 79 -5.95 -3.67 -11.37
C THR A 79 -6.79 -4.83 -10.87
N VAL A 80 -6.15 -5.78 -10.21
CA VAL A 80 -6.77 -6.91 -9.53
C VAL A 80 -6.63 -6.70 -8.03
N THR A 81 -7.73 -6.83 -7.31
CA THR A 81 -7.74 -6.83 -5.84
C THR A 81 -8.22 -8.19 -5.38
N ALA A 82 -7.47 -8.82 -4.48
CA ALA A 82 -7.78 -10.12 -3.92
C ALA A 82 -7.64 -10.11 -2.39
N ASP A 83 -8.49 -10.89 -1.73
CA ASP A 83 -8.42 -11.09 -0.28
C ASP A 83 -7.54 -12.31 0.00
N VAL A 84 -6.47 -12.13 0.77
CA VAL A 84 -5.56 -13.21 1.15
C VAL A 84 -6.17 -13.96 2.32
N ARG A 85 -6.23 -15.30 2.21
CA ARG A 85 -6.76 -16.20 3.26
C ARG A 85 -5.66 -16.96 3.99
N GLN A 86 -4.53 -17.19 3.33
CA GLN A 86 -3.37 -17.93 3.86
C GLN A 86 -2.09 -17.24 3.39
N PRO A 87 -0.99 -17.26 4.16
CA PRO A 87 -0.84 -17.87 5.49
C PRO A 87 -1.59 -17.12 6.60
N SER A 88 -1.78 -15.81 6.44
CA SER A 88 -2.60 -14.96 7.31
C SER A 88 -3.57 -14.10 6.49
N PRO A 89 -4.67 -13.61 7.11
CA PRO A 89 -5.57 -12.68 6.45
C PRO A 89 -4.83 -11.41 6.02
N GLY A 90 -5.03 -11.02 4.77
CA GLY A 90 -4.33 -9.88 4.18
C GLY A 90 -4.95 -9.41 2.88
N THR A 91 -4.28 -8.50 2.19
CA THR A 91 -4.74 -7.96 0.92
C THR A 91 -3.68 -8.15 -0.15
N LEU A 92 -4.12 -8.52 -1.34
CA LEU A 92 -3.29 -8.55 -2.53
C LEU A 92 -3.83 -7.55 -3.53
N VAL A 93 -2.94 -6.70 -4.06
CA VAL A 93 -3.24 -5.79 -5.17
C VAL A 93 -2.24 -6.06 -6.28
N ALA A 94 -2.72 -6.42 -7.46
CA ALA A 94 -1.92 -6.50 -8.66
C ALA A 94 -2.32 -5.40 -9.63
N ALA A 95 -1.34 -4.78 -10.28
CA ALA A 95 -1.53 -3.85 -11.38
C ALA A 95 -0.70 -4.33 -12.56
N THR A 96 -1.33 -4.50 -13.70
CA THR A 96 -0.69 -4.93 -14.95
C THR A 96 -0.89 -3.88 -16.01
N THR A 97 0.19 -3.41 -16.62
CA THR A 97 0.19 -2.45 -17.72
C THR A 97 1.17 -2.93 -18.78
N ASP A 98 0.74 -3.03 -20.03
CA ASP A 98 1.56 -3.47 -21.18
C ASP A 98 2.30 -4.81 -20.93
N GLY A 99 1.64 -5.76 -20.27
CA GLY A 99 2.21 -7.08 -19.95
C GLY A 99 3.21 -7.08 -18.79
N ARG A 100 3.47 -5.94 -18.15
CA ARG A 100 4.28 -5.83 -16.94
C ARG A 100 3.38 -5.77 -15.73
N SER A 101 3.53 -6.72 -14.82
CA SER A 101 2.73 -6.77 -13.59
C SER A 101 3.57 -6.41 -12.36
N LEU A 102 2.97 -5.61 -11.49
CA LEU A 102 3.40 -5.34 -10.13
C LEU A 102 2.32 -5.88 -9.19
N ILE A 103 2.71 -6.72 -8.25
CA ILE A 103 1.82 -7.27 -7.23
C ILE A 103 2.37 -6.87 -5.88
N GLN A 104 1.49 -6.42 -5.00
CA GLN A 104 1.79 -6.17 -3.61
C GLN A 104 0.90 -7.07 -2.76
N ILE A 105 1.50 -7.77 -1.81
CA ILE A 105 0.82 -8.61 -0.83
C ILE A 105 1.12 -8.01 0.53
N ASP A 106 0.07 -7.63 1.25
CA ASP A 106 0.17 -7.07 2.59
C ASP A 106 -0.45 -8.07 3.58
N LEU A 107 0.37 -8.59 4.49
CA LEU A 107 -0.01 -9.54 5.54
C LEU A 107 0.13 -8.84 6.90
N PRO A 108 -0.87 -8.04 7.33
CA PRO A 108 -0.77 -7.25 8.55
C PRO A 108 -0.66 -8.12 9.81
N GLY A 109 -1.18 -9.35 9.78
CA GLY A 109 -1.07 -10.28 10.90
C GLY A 109 0.35 -10.76 11.20
N GLU A 110 1.27 -10.64 10.23
CA GLU A 110 2.66 -11.08 10.36
C GLU A 110 3.66 -9.93 10.28
N ASP A 111 3.19 -8.69 10.11
CA ASP A 111 4.02 -7.51 9.79
C ASP A 111 4.93 -7.76 8.57
N ARG A 112 4.41 -8.48 7.58
CA ARG A 112 5.15 -8.86 6.37
C ARG A 112 4.49 -8.25 5.14
N ARG A 113 5.33 -7.70 4.27
CA ARG A 113 4.92 -7.23 2.96
C ARG A 113 5.76 -7.91 1.89
N TYR A 114 5.10 -8.35 0.83
CA TYR A 114 5.76 -8.88 -0.34
C TYR A 114 5.44 -8.05 -1.57
N ARG A 115 6.40 -7.99 -2.48
CA ARG A 115 6.24 -7.38 -3.79
C ARG A 115 6.67 -8.36 -4.85
N ILE A 116 5.84 -8.56 -5.86
CA ILE A 116 6.19 -9.37 -7.02
C ILE A 116 6.24 -8.47 -8.23
N VAL A 117 7.34 -8.51 -8.96
CA VAL A 117 7.54 -7.70 -10.16
C VAL A 117 7.87 -8.59 -11.34
N PHE A 118 7.37 -8.24 -12.51
CA PHE A 118 7.88 -8.81 -13.75
C PHE A 118 9.33 -8.36 -13.97
N ASP A 119 10.23 -9.31 -14.20
CA ASP A 119 11.65 -9.11 -14.43
C ASP A 119 12.03 -9.65 -15.82
N GLU A 120 12.38 -8.72 -16.72
CA GLU A 120 12.76 -9.02 -18.10
C GLU A 120 14.04 -9.85 -18.17
N GLY A 121 14.95 -9.74 -17.19
CA GLY A 121 16.23 -10.46 -17.18
C GLY A 121 16.07 -11.98 -17.03
N ILE A 122 14.99 -12.42 -16.36
CA ILE A 122 14.65 -13.83 -16.19
C ILE A 122 13.39 -14.24 -16.97
N ALA A 123 12.82 -13.32 -17.76
CA ALA A 123 11.56 -13.49 -18.47
C ALA A 123 10.44 -14.07 -17.58
N GLY A 124 10.30 -13.54 -16.36
CA GLY A 124 9.41 -14.11 -15.36
C GLY A 124 9.15 -13.18 -14.19
N TYR A 125 8.58 -13.72 -13.11
CA TYR A 125 8.26 -12.94 -11.92
C TYR A 125 9.34 -13.10 -10.86
N ARG A 126 9.64 -12.00 -10.15
CA ARG A 126 10.51 -11.98 -8.98
C ARG A 126 9.71 -11.57 -7.76
N LEU A 127 9.75 -12.39 -6.72
CA LEU A 127 9.20 -12.12 -5.40
C LEU A 127 10.29 -11.47 -4.54
N ASP A 128 9.98 -10.28 -4.01
CA ASP A 128 10.76 -9.52 -3.03
C ASP A 128 10.00 -9.54 -1.69
N GLU A 129 10.69 -9.86 -0.60
CA GLU A 129 10.20 -9.61 0.76
C GLU A 129 10.64 -8.22 1.21
N LEU A 130 9.70 -7.44 1.74
CA LEU A 130 9.89 -6.06 2.13
C LEU A 130 9.82 -5.94 3.65
N ALA A 131 10.89 -5.43 4.26
CA ALA A 131 10.87 -4.95 5.63
C ALA A 131 10.42 -3.49 5.64
N VAL A 132 9.48 -3.19 6.52
CA VAL A 132 9.00 -1.84 6.79
C VAL A 132 9.76 -1.34 7.99
N GLU A 133 10.64 -0.37 7.80
CA GLU A 133 11.41 0.25 8.88
C GLU A 133 10.88 1.66 9.11
N VAL A 134 10.41 1.93 10.32
CA VAL A 134 10.05 3.29 10.73
C VAL A 134 11.35 4.03 10.98
N LEU A 135 11.68 5.02 10.13
CA LEU A 135 12.83 5.86 10.40
C LEU A 135 12.54 6.67 11.66
N PRO A 136 13.48 6.72 12.63
CA PRO A 136 13.33 7.63 13.75
C PRO A 136 13.18 9.04 13.18
N GLY A 137 12.06 9.70 13.53
CA GLY A 137 11.83 11.08 13.14
C GLY A 137 13.05 11.90 13.55
N GLY A 138 13.77 12.45 12.57
CA GLY A 138 14.80 13.43 12.84
C GLY A 138 14.20 14.59 13.63
N PRO A 139 15.00 15.31 14.46
CA PRO A 139 14.48 16.47 15.18
C PRO A 139 13.79 17.40 14.18
N ALA A 140 12.52 17.71 14.46
CA ALA A 140 11.78 18.69 13.69
C ALA A 140 12.65 19.96 13.65
N ASP A 141 13.09 20.35 12.45
CA ASP A 141 13.90 21.53 12.26
C ASP A 141 13.10 22.71 12.86
N PRO A 142 13.59 23.37 13.92
CA PRO A 142 12.84 24.48 14.50
C PRO A 142 12.70 25.53 13.41
N LEU A 143 11.46 25.82 13.01
CA LEU A 143 11.13 26.97 12.15
C LEU A 143 11.80 28.20 12.76
N ILE A 144 12.92 28.62 12.18
CA ILE A 144 13.56 29.89 12.51
C ILE A 144 12.56 30.95 12.04
N PRO A 145 11.92 31.71 12.94
CA PRO A 145 11.03 32.79 12.51
C PRO A 145 11.87 33.77 11.66
N PRO A 146 11.29 34.34 10.58
CA PRO A 146 12.01 35.34 9.80
C PRO A 146 12.44 36.47 10.73
N ALA A 147 13.71 36.86 10.63
CA ALA A 147 14.27 37.95 11.42
C ALA A 147 13.35 39.17 11.29
N SER A 148 12.77 39.62 12.40
CA SER A 148 12.12 40.92 12.45
C SER A 148 13.22 41.96 12.36
N ASP A 149 13.39 42.53 11.18
CA ASP A 149 14.30 43.65 10.93
C ASP A 149 13.80 44.89 11.71
N PRO A 150 14.68 45.68 12.36
CA PRO A 150 14.33 46.80 13.24
C PRO A 150 13.79 48.05 12.53
#